data_AF-A0A650A2A4-F1
#
_entry.id   AF-A0A650A2A4-F1
#
_cell.length_a   1.000
_cell.length_b   1.000
_cell.length_c   1.000
_cell.angle_alpha   90.00
_cell.angle_beta   90.00
_cell.angle_gamma   90.00
#
_symmetry.space_group_name_H-M   'P 1'
#
loop_
_entity.id
_entity.type
_entity.pdbx_description
1 polymer ?
#
loop_
_entity_poly.entity_id
_entity_poly.type
_entity_poly.pdbx_seq_one_letter_code
_entity_poly.pdbx_strand_id
1 'polypeptide(L)' 'MWSCKRAKTQRLYAATTSSRYNHDRERNPSQGKKNKTTHVNCRRCGEKSYHVKKGVCASCGFGKSAKRRDYAWQQKAGE' A
#
# COMPACT_ATOMS: atom_id res chain seq x y z
N MET A 1 -57.00 4.17 -14.27
CA MET A 1 -56.11 5.07 -13.49
C MET A 1 -55.59 4.24 -12.32
N TRP A 2 -54.37 3.70 -12.34
CA TRP A 2 -53.17 4.40 -11.85
C TRP A 2 -51.92 3.84 -12.53
N SER A 3 -51.51 4.50 -13.62
CA SER A 3 -50.11 4.50 -14.04
C SER A 3 -49.39 5.54 -13.19
N CYS A 4 -48.45 5.15 -12.32
CA CYS A 4 -47.38 6.07 -11.91
C CYS A 4 -46.18 5.39 -11.23
N LYS A 5 -45.06 5.41 -11.97
CA LYS A 5 -43.69 5.64 -11.49
C LYS A 5 -42.93 4.48 -10.82
N ARG A 6 -42.83 3.34 -11.52
CA ARG A 6 -41.65 2.44 -11.40
C ARG A 6 -40.63 2.74 -12.51
N ALA A 7 -40.20 4.00 -12.64
CA ALA A 7 -39.22 4.39 -13.65
C ALA A 7 -38.55 5.73 -13.33
N LYS A 8 -37.71 5.77 -12.27
CA LYS A 8 -36.68 6.84 -12.14
C LYS A 8 -35.58 6.59 -11.10
N THR A 9 -35.40 5.38 -10.60
CA THR A 9 -34.26 5.03 -9.73
C THR A 9 -33.21 4.17 -10.44
N GLN A 10 -33.29 4.03 -11.77
CA GLN A 10 -32.38 3.14 -12.52
C GLN A 10 -31.12 3.77 -13.14
N ARG A 11 -31.00 5.11 -13.17
CA ARG A 11 -29.85 5.77 -13.82
C ARG A 11 -28.73 6.20 -12.89
N LEU A 12 -28.94 6.26 -11.58
CA LEU A 12 -27.89 6.68 -10.63
C LEU A 12 -27.07 5.51 -10.04
N TYR A 13 -27.54 4.26 -10.13
CA TYR A 13 -26.75 3.10 -9.65
C TYR A 13 -25.78 2.52 -10.69
N ALA A 14 -25.91 2.90 -11.97
CA ALA A 14 -25.17 2.28 -13.08
C ALA A 14 -23.80 2.94 -13.37
N ALA A 15 -23.51 4.13 -12.80
CA ALA A 15 -22.25 4.84 -13.05
C ALA A 15 -21.12 4.46 -12.08
N THR A 16 -21.39 3.72 -11.00
CA THR A 16 -20.40 3.31 -9.99
C THR A 16 -19.98 1.84 -10.06
N THR A 17 -20.46 1.10 -11.07
CA THR A 17 -20.15 -0.33 -11.28
C THR A 17 -19.05 -0.57 -12.31
N SER A 18 -18.80 0.36 -13.24
CA SER A 18 -17.79 0.16 -14.29
C SER A 18 -16.34 0.41 -13.83
N SER A 19 -16.11 1.34 -12.89
CA SER A 19 -14.76 1.64 -12.39
C SER A 19 -14.14 0.48 -11.60
N ARG A 20 -14.95 -0.28 -10.85
CA ARG A 20 -14.50 -1.47 -10.12
C ARG A 20 -14.15 -2.65 -11.04
N TYR A 21 -14.79 -2.74 -12.20
CA TYR A 21 -14.62 -3.88 -13.12
C TYR A 21 -13.33 -3.81 -13.97
N ASN A 22 -12.76 -2.62 -14.14
CA ASN A 22 -11.53 -2.42 -14.92
C ASN A 22 -10.25 -2.68 -14.10
N HIS A 23 -10.31 -2.63 -12.76
CA HIS A 23 -9.13 -2.81 -11.88
C HIS A 23 -8.69 -4.28 -11.75
N ASP A 24 -9.59 -5.25 -11.98
CA ASP A 24 -9.29 -6.70 -11.90
C ASP A 24 -8.63 -7.28 -13.16
N ARG A 25 -8.71 -6.58 -14.32
CA ARG A 25 -8.16 -7.09 -15.58
C ARG A 25 -6.65 -6.92 -15.73
N GLU A 26 -6.01 -6.08 -14.91
CA GLU A 26 -4.57 -5.80 -14.98
C GLU A 26 -3.79 -6.36 -13.79
N ARG A 27 -4.07 -7.60 -13.42
CA ARG A 27 -3.29 -8.33 -12.41
C ARG A 27 -2.16 -9.10 -13.09
N ASN A 28 -0.94 -8.56 -13.06
CA ASN A 28 0.23 -9.26 -13.60
C ASN A 28 0.43 -10.61 -12.88
N PRO A 29 0.47 -11.75 -13.60
CA PRO A 29 0.63 -13.09 -13.00
C PRO A 29 1.92 -13.25 -12.17
N SER A 30 2.91 -12.38 -12.39
CA SER A 30 4.17 -12.37 -11.64
C SER A 30 3.99 -12.08 -10.14
N GLN A 31 2.88 -11.46 -9.71
CA GLN A 31 2.62 -11.17 -8.30
C GLN A 31 2.46 -12.44 -7.45
N GLY A 32 2.00 -13.55 -8.05
CA GLY A 32 1.82 -14.83 -7.34
C GLY A 32 3.13 -15.48 -6.87
N LYS A 33 4.27 -15.09 -7.45
CA LYS A 33 5.59 -15.63 -7.11
C LYS A 33 6.22 -14.99 -5.85
N LYS A 34 5.56 -13.98 -5.25
CA LYS A 34 6.08 -13.20 -4.12
C LYS A 34 5.74 -13.83 -2.77
N ASN A 35 6.43 -14.92 -2.42
CA ASN A 35 6.24 -15.65 -1.15
C ASN A 35 7.39 -15.48 -0.13
N LYS A 36 8.42 -14.69 -0.46
CA LYS A 36 9.62 -14.53 0.38
C LYS A 36 9.50 -13.31 1.28
N THR A 37 9.65 -13.51 2.59
CA THR A 37 9.71 -12.40 3.56
C THR A 37 11.10 -11.76 3.54
N THR A 38 11.17 -10.48 3.18
CA THR A 38 12.41 -9.69 3.20
C THR A 38 12.54 -8.85 4.47
N HIS A 39 11.47 -8.18 4.88
CA HIS A 39 11.43 -7.29 6.03
C HIS A 39 10.74 -7.95 7.23
N VAL A 40 11.43 -7.94 8.37
CA VAL A 40 10.95 -8.40 9.68
C VAL A 40 11.09 -7.27 10.72
N ASN A 41 10.57 -7.49 11.92
CA ASN A 41 10.64 -6.53 13.00
C ASN A 41 12.11 -6.30 13.42
N CYS A 42 12.47 -5.02 13.54
CA CYS A 42 13.81 -4.62 13.93
C CYS A 42 13.98 -4.66 15.44
N ARG A 43 15.04 -5.33 15.91
CA ARG A 43 15.38 -5.41 17.34
C ARG A 43 15.70 -4.06 18.00
N ARG A 44 16.08 -3.03 17.24
CA ARG A 44 16.42 -1.70 17.77
C ARG A 44 15.21 -0.76 17.85
N CYS A 45 14.37 -0.72 16.81
CA CYS A 45 13.30 0.28 16.68
C CYS A 45 11.89 -0.30 16.62
N GLY A 46 11.71 -1.62 16.67
CA GLY A 46 10.38 -2.27 16.61
C GLY A 46 9.75 -2.34 15.22
N GLU A 47 10.11 -1.43 14.31
CA GLU A 47 9.57 -1.36 12.95
C GLU A 47 9.83 -2.62 12.11
N LYS A 48 8.86 -3.01 11.27
CA LYS A 48 8.99 -4.11 10.29
C LYS A 48 9.83 -3.69 9.07
N SER A 49 11.05 -3.27 9.32
CA SER A 49 11.96 -2.73 8.30
C SER A 49 13.34 -3.39 8.32
N TYR A 50 13.56 -4.40 9.17
CA TYR A 50 14.82 -5.12 9.20
C TYR A 50 14.90 -6.12 8.04
N HIS A 51 15.87 -5.93 7.15
CA HIS A 51 16.04 -6.79 5.99
C HIS A 51 16.88 -8.01 6.36
N VAL A 52 16.26 -9.19 6.45
CA VAL A 52 16.90 -10.43 6.96
C VAL A 52 18.17 -10.78 6.19
N LYS A 53 18.12 -10.78 4.86
CA LYS A 53 19.27 -11.15 4.03
C LYS A 53 20.42 -10.15 4.05
N LYS A 54 20.13 -8.87 4.29
CA LYS A 54 21.14 -7.79 4.26
C LYS A 54 21.67 -7.49 5.66
N GLY A 55 20.96 -7.93 6.71
CA GLY A 55 21.29 -7.60 8.08
C GLY A 55 21.10 -6.12 8.43
N VAL A 56 20.30 -5.37 7.66
CA VAL A 56 20.18 -3.91 7.79
C VAL A 56 18.73 -3.48 7.93
N CYS A 57 18.45 -2.57 8.87
CA CYS A 57 17.16 -1.91 9.02
C CYS A 57 17.06 -0.68 8.13
N ALA A 58 16.02 -0.63 7.29
CA ALA A 58 15.74 0.50 6.40
C ALA A 58 15.17 1.73 7.14
N SER A 59 14.56 1.53 8.31
CA SER A 59 14.04 2.61 9.15
C SER A 59 15.17 3.23 9.96
N CYS A 60 15.66 2.54 11.00
CA CYS A 60 16.62 3.13 11.95
C CYS A 60 18.11 2.98 11.57
N GLY A 61 18.45 2.32 10.47
CA GLY A 61 19.85 2.08 10.07
C GLY A 61 20.58 0.98 10.85
N PHE A 62 19.90 0.28 11.78
CA PHE A 62 20.49 -0.81 12.56
C PHE A 62 21.15 -1.86 11.66
N GLY A 63 22.42 -2.21 11.96
CA GLY A 63 23.26 -3.12 11.16
C GLY A 63 24.14 -2.43 10.12
N LYS A 64 23.81 -1.20 9.71
CA LYS A 64 24.67 -0.37 8.83
C LYS A 64 25.37 0.75 9.59
N SER A 65 24.69 1.38 10.54
CA SER A 65 25.20 2.51 11.32
C SER A 65 24.95 2.34 12.82
N ALA A 66 25.89 2.86 13.62
CA ALA A 66 25.67 3.02 15.06
C ALA A 66 24.61 4.10 15.33
N LYS A 67 24.68 5.23 14.60
CA LYS A 67 23.72 6.32 14.66
C LYS A 67 22.37 5.93 14.04
N ARG A 68 21.31 6.61 14.50
CA ARG A 68 19.99 6.55 13.85
C ARG A 68 20.09 7.11 12.42
N ARG A 69 19.25 6.58 11.55
CA ARG A 69 19.16 6.97 10.14
C ARG A 69 18.09 8.05 10.04
N ASP A 70 18.55 9.27 9.76
CA ASP A 70 17.73 10.46 9.62
C ASP A 70 18.26 11.25 8.40
N TYR A 71 17.36 11.83 7.62
CA TYR A 71 17.69 12.68 6.48
C TYR A 71 16.92 13.98 6.53
N ALA A 72 17.58 15.08 6.13
CA ALA A 72 16.97 16.41 6.09
C ALA A 72 15.74 16.47 5.16
N TRP A 73 15.70 15.65 4.09
CA TRP A 73 14.58 15.59 3.16
C TRP A 73 13.35 14.83 3.68
N GLN A 74 13.43 14.20 4.87
CA GLN A 74 12.25 13.56 5.46
C GLN A 74 11.24 14.59 5.98
N GLN A 75 11.73 15.76 6.40
CA GLN A 75 10.89 16.86 6.84
C GLN A 75 10.51 17.71 5.64
N LYS A 76 9.31 18.31 5.69
CA LYS A 76 8.96 19.35 4.71
C LYS A 76 9.88 20.54 4.95
N ALA A 77 10.36 21.17 3.88
CA ALA A 77 11.38 22.22 3.94
C ALA A 77 10.95 23.54 4.64
N GLY A 78 9.81 23.56 5.34
CA GLY A 78 9.25 24.75 5.97
C GLY A 78 8.33 24.44 7.15
N GLU A 79 8.55 23.30 7.82
CA GLU A 79 7.89 22.93 9.09
C GLU A 79 8.95 22.66 10.17
#